data_AF-A0A1X4G922-F1
#
_entry.id   AF-A0A1X4G922-F1
#
_cell.length_a   1.000
_cell.length_b   1.000
_cell.length_c   1.000
_cell.angle_alpha   90.00
_cell.angle_beta   90.00
_cell.angle_gamma   90.00
#
_symmetry.space_group_name_H-M   'P 1'
#
loop_
_entity.id
_entity.type
_entity.pdbx_description
1 polymer ?
#
loop_
_entity_poly.entity_id
_entity_poly.type
_entity_poly.pdbx_seq_one_letter_code
_entity_poly.pdbx_strand_id
1 'polypeptide(L)'
;MPAGESRVWNNAVMELGGVACGKSPSCDEAGCPWREWCHAYQTGDFTAPDVPEQPSFEGSRRQFRGRIVRLLGERDVISLDTLGHRIRVDYSPDGEHGREWLRGLLSDLADDGLVEVEDSGDETSVRLRG
;
A
#
# COMPACT_ATOMS: atom_id res chain seq x y z
N MET A 1 11.54 16.39 -7.47
CA MET A 1 11.44 16.47 -5.99
C MET A 1 12.82 16.84 -5.46
N PRO A 2 12.95 17.84 -4.56
CA PRO A 2 14.25 18.21 -4.00
C PRO A 2 14.85 17.07 -3.19
N ALA A 3 16.18 16.92 -3.24
CA ALA A 3 16.88 15.85 -2.53
C ALA A 3 16.75 16.02 -1.01
N GLY A 4 16.32 14.96 -0.31
CA GLY A 4 16.15 14.98 1.14
C GLY A 4 14.85 15.65 1.64
N GLU A 5 14.01 16.19 0.75
CA GLU A 5 12.79 16.91 1.13
C GLU A 5 11.50 16.13 0.86
N SER A 6 11.58 14.82 0.61
CA SER A 6 10.41 14.01 0.22
C SER A 6 9.23 14.15 1.16
N ARG A 7 9.48 14.25 2.47
CA ARG A 7 8.43 14.46 3.48
C ARG A 7 7.71 15.80 3.29
N VAL A 8 8.47 16.89 3.11
CA VAL A 8 7.91 18.23 2.94
C VAL A 8 7.15 18.31 1.62
N TRP A 9 7.73 17.78 0.56
CA TRP A 9 7.12 17.74 -0.77
C TRP A 9 5.80 16.96 -0.77
N ASN A 10 5.78 15.74 -0.23
CA ASN A 10 4.58 14.91 -0.19
C ASN A 10 3.46 15.55 0.64
N ASN A 11 3.80 16.12 1.80
CA ASN A 11 2.81 16.81 2.63
C ASN A 11 2.23 18.04 1.93
N ALA A 12 3.07 18.85 1.29
CA ALA A 12 2.63 20.03 0.54
C ALA A 12 1.70 19.67 -0.63
N VAL A 13 2.00 18.60 -1.37
CA VAL A 13 1.15 18.13 -2.47
C VAL A 13 -0.19 17.59 -1.96
N MET A 14 -0.20 16.85 -0.85
CA MET A 14 -1.45 16.39 -0.24
C MET A 14 -2.31 17.55 0.26
N GLU A 15 -1.72 18.54 0.91
CA GLU A 15 -2.42 19.75 1.37
C GLU A 15 -3.05 20.51 0.19
N LEU A 16 -2.29 20.69 -0.90
CA LEU A 16 -2.81 21.31 -2.12
C LEU A 16 -4.02 20.54 -2.69
N GLY A 17 -3.95 19.21 -2.68
CA GLY A 17 -5.06 18.34 -3.07
C GLY A 17 -6.31 18.51 -2.20
N GLY A 18 -6.13 18.69 -0.89
CA GLY A 18 -7.22 18.91 0.05
C GLY A 18 -7.82 20.32 0.01
N VAL A 19 -7.01 21.34 -0.23
CA VAL A 19 -7.42 22.76 -0.17
C VAL A 19 -7.92 23.29 -1.51
N ALA A 20 -7.30 22.90 -2.62
CA ALA A 20 -7.58 23.48 -3.94
C ALA A 20 -7.94 22.45 -5.02
N CYS A 21 -7.21 21.34 -5.11
CA CYS A 21 -7.27 20.41 -6.26
C CYS A 21 -8.20 19.19 -6.00
N GLY A 22 -9.32 19.40 -5.30
CA GLY A 22 -10.31 18.35 -5.04
C GLY A 22 -11.08 17.91 -6.29
N LYS A 23 -12.11 17.08 -6.12
CA LYS A 23 -12.94 16.56 -7.24
C LYS A 23 -13.54 17.66 -8.12
N SER A 24 -13.89 18.78 -7.52
CA SER A 24 -14.26 20.03 -8.21
C SER A 24 -13.28 21.10 -7.72
N PRO A 25 -12.23 21.41 -8.49
CA PRO A 25 -11.15 22.27 -8.02
C PRO A 25 -11.61 23.70 -7.72
N SER A 26 -11.15 24.26 -6.60
CA SER A 26 -11.43 25.62 -6.12
C SER A 26 -10.22 26.55 -6.38
N CYS A 27 -9.51 26.34 -7.48
CA CYS A 27 -8.20 26.94 -7.75
C CYS A 27 -8.13 28.45 -7.57
N ASP A 28 -9.17 29.19 -7.94
CA ASP A 28 -9.19 30.66 -7.79
C ASP A 28 -9.48 31.12 -6.37
N GLU A 29 -10.53 30.56 -5.76
CA GLU A 29 -10.92 30.87 -4.38
C GLU A 29 -9.81 30.51 -3.39
N ALA A 30 -9.19 29.35 -3.58
CA ALA A 30 -8.09 28.86 -2.75
C ALA A 30 -6.74 29.52 -3.07
N GLY A 31 -6.66 30.36 -4.11
CA GLY A 31 -5.40 31.00 -4.52
C GLY A 31 -4.31 29.98 -4.91
N CYS A 32 -4.68 28.96 -5.68
CA CYS A 32 -3.80 27.85 -6.03
C CYS A 32 -2.47 28.36 -6.63
N PRO A 33 -1.31 27.99 -6.05
CA PRO A 33 -0.01 28.48 -6.50
C PRO A 33 0.38 27.91 -7.86
N TRP A 34 -0.26 26.83 -8.32
CA TRP A 34 0.12 26.15 -9.56
C TRP A 34 -0.60 26.66 -10.80
N ARG A 35 -1.51 27.64 -10.71
CA ARG A 35 -2.34 28.10 -11.84
C ARG A 35 -1.53 28.45 -13.10
N GLU A 36 -0.39 29.10 -12.92
CA GLU A 36 0.49 29.48 -14.04
C GLU A 36 1.12 28.28 -14.77
N TRP A 37 1.22 27.12 -14.11
CA TRP A 37 1.86 25.91 -14.64
C TRP A 37 0.89 24.73 -14.82
N CYS A 38 -0.35 24.85 -14.33
CA CYS A 38 -1.33 23.78 -14.33
C CYS A 38 -2.08 23.71 -15.66
N HIS A 39 -1.80 22.69 -16.46
CA HIS A 39 -2.47 22.47 -17.75
C HIS A 39 -3.99 22.36 -17.61
N ALA A 40 -4.47 21.57 -16.64
CA ALA A 40 -5.91 21.38 -16.39
C ALA A 40 -6.64 22.69 -16.08
N TYR A 41 -6.01 23.59 -15.31
CA TYR A 41 -6.57 24.92 -15.05
C TYR A 41 -6.57 25.80 -16.30
N GLN A 42 -5.51 25.75 -17.11
CA GLN A 42 -5.39 26.54 -18.34
C GLN A 42 -6.37 26.09 -19.43
N THR A 43 -6.65 24.80 -19.54
CA THR A 43 -7.56 24.23 -20.54
C THR A 43 -9.00 24.10 -20.04
N GLY A 44 -9.21 24.14 -18.72
CA GLY A 44 -10.48 23.81 -18.08
C GLY A 44 -10.80 22.32 -18.07
N ASP A 45 -9.87 21.46 -18.50
CA ASP A 45 -10.04 20.01 -18.51
C ASP A 45 -9.45 19.39 -17.23
N PHE A 46 -10.34 19.13 -16.27
CA PHE A 46 -10.01 18.43 -15.02
C PHE A 46 -10.34 16.93 -15.06
N THR A 47 -10.52 16.37 -16.27
CA THR A 47 -10.78 14.95 -16.43
C THR A 47 -9.53 14.14 -16.07
N ALA A 48 -9.66 13.23 -15.12
CA ALA A 48 -8.62 12.25 -14.83
C ALA A 48 -8.73 11.08 -15.82
N PRO A 49 -7.61 10.44 -16.21
CA PRO A 49 -7.67 9.21 -16.98
C PRO A 49 -8.45 8.14 -16.21
N ASP A 50 -9.19 7.31 -16.92
CA ASP A 50 -9.85 6.15 -16.32
C ASP A 50 -8.82 5.26 -15.65
N VAL A 51 -8.95 5.10 -14.35
CA VAL A 51 -8.18 4.13 -13.57
C VAL A 51 -9.04 2.89 -13.37
N PRO A 52 -8.45 1.68 -13.43
CA PRO A 52 -9.18 0.45 -13.14
C PRO A 52 -9.90 0.57 -11.81
N GLU A 53 -11.19 0.21 -11.79
CA GLU A 53 -11.94 0.18 -10.54
C GLU A 53 -11.24 -0.73 -9.55
N GLN A 54 -11.10 -0.25 -8.31
CA GLN A 54 -10.48 -1.03 -7.27
C GLN A 54 -11.33 -2.29 -7.01
N PRO A 55 -10.74 -3.49 -7.05
CA PRO A 55 -11.48 -4.73 -6.83
C PRO A 55 -12.09 -4.79 -5.41
N SER A 56 -13.04 -5.71 -5.22
CA SER A 56 -13.68 -5.96 -3.93
C SER A 56 -12.66 -6.17 -2.81
N PHE A 57 -13.01 -5.77 -1.59
CA PHE A 57 -12.11 -5.96 -0.46
C PHE A 57 -11.93 -7.43 -0.11
N GLU A 58 -13.04 -8.17 -0.07
CA GLU A 58 -13.05 -9.63 0.10
C GLU A 58 -12.14 -10.31 -0.95
N GLY A 59 -11.21 -11.13 -0.48
CA GLY A 59 -10.27 -11.90 -1.29
C GLY A 59 -9.08 -11.12 -1.85
N SER A 60 -8.99 -9.81 -1.60
CA SER A 60 -7.93 -8.96 -2.18
C SER A 60 -6.60 -9.04 -1.43
N ARG A 61 -5.50 -8.69 -2.10
CA ARG A 61 -4.16 -8.56 -1.47
C ARG A 61 -4.19 -7.64 -0.25
N ARG A 62 -4.91 -6.51 -0.32
CA ARG A 62 -5.06 -5.55 0.81
C ARG A 62 -5.68 -6.20 2.05
N GLN A 63 -6.67 -7.07 1.88
CA GLN A 63 -7.28 -7.80 3.00
C GLN A 63 -6.27 -8.73 3.66
N PHE A 64 -5.55 -9.54 2.88
CA PHE A 64 -4.59 -10.50 3.41
C PHE A 64 -3.37 -9.83 4.06
N ARG A 65 -2.85 -8.75 3.45
CA ARG A 65 -1.80 -7.93 4.05
C ARG A 65 -2.20 -7.41 5.43
N GLY A 66 -3.40 -6.85 5.56
CA GLY A 66 -3.92 -6.39 6.85
C GLY A 66 -4.09 -7.52 7.87
N ARG A 67 -4.53 -8.71 7.44
CA ARG A 67 -4.61 -9.90 8.30
C ARG A 67 -3.24 -10.34 8.82
N ILE A 68 -2.22 -10.34 7.96
CA ILE A 68 -0.84 -10.69 8.33
C ILE A 68 -0.32 -9.71 9.39
N VAL A 69 -0.36 -8.41 9.11
CA VAL A 69 0.13 -7.37 10.05
C VAL A 69 -0.58 -7.46 11.40
N ARG A 70 -1.91 -7.60 11.41
CA ARG A 70 -2.67 -7.76 12.65
C ARG A 70 -2.26 -9.00 13.44
N LEU A 71 -2.12 -10.14 12.76
CA LEU A 71 -1.76 -11.41 13.40
C LEU A 71 -0.35 -11.39 13.97
N LEU A 72 0.61 -10.82 13.25
CA LEU A 72 1.98 -10.64 13.73
C LEU A 72 2.05 -9.59 14.86
N GLY A 73 1.12 -8.63 14.93
CA GLY A 73 0.98 -7.70 16.05
C GLY A 73 0.71 -8.37 17.39
N GLU A 74 0.21 -9.61 17.37
CA GLU A 74 -0.12 -10.40 18.56
C GLU A 74 0.96 -11.44 18.89
N ARG A 75 2.03 -11.60 18.09
CA ARG A 75 3.06 -12.64 18.23
C ARG A 75 4.44 -12.19 17.75
N ASP A 76 5.48 -12.57 18.49
CA ASP A 76 6.85 -12.17 18.16
C ASP A 76 7.37 -12.77 16.83
N VAL A 77 7.16 -14.07 16.58
CA VAL A 77 7.62 -14.79 15.37
C VAL A 77 6.63 -15.89 15.00
N ILE A 78 6.42 -16.15 13.70
CA ILE A 78 5.57 -17.23 13.19
C ILE A 78 6.22 -17.92 11.98
N SER A 79 6.06 -19.24 11.84
CA SER A 79 6.51 -19.94 10.62
C SER A 79 5.58 -19.67 9.44
N LEU A 80 6.12 -19.72 8.22
CA LEU A 80 5.41 -19.41 6.97
C LEU A 80 4.11 -20.22 6.82
N ASP A 81 4.18 -21.54 7.01
CA ASP A 81 2.99 -22.38 6.87
C ASP A 81 1.97 -22.12 7.99
N THR A 82 2.41 -21.87 9.23
CA THR A 82 1.50 -21.52 10.33
C THR A 82 0.78 -20.20 10.05
N LEU A 83 1.49 -19.22 9.48
CA LEU A 83 0.89 -17.97 9.03
C LEU A 83 -0.17 -18.21 7.95
N GLY A 84 0.17 -19.00 6.92
CA GLY A 84 -0.73 -19.36 5.83
C GLY A 84 -2.08 -19.92 6.32
N HIS A 85 -2.03 -20.97 7.15
CA HIS A 85 -3.23 -21.60 7.72
C HIS A 85 -4.07 -20.66 8.60
N ARG A 86 -3.48 -19.61 9.17
CA ARG A 86 -4.21 -18.65 10.02
C ARG A 86 -4.87 -17.52 9.24
N ILE A 87 -4.29 -17.10 8.12
CA ILE A 87 -4.82 -15.96 7.36
C ILE A 87 -5.85 -16.39 6.31
N ARG A 88 -5.84 -17.68 5.92
CA ARG A 88 -6.62 -18.20 4.81
C ARG A 88 -7.02 -19.67 5.03
N VAL A 89 -8.30 -19.99 4.79
CA VAL A 89 -8.89 -21.30 5.10
C VAL A 89 -8.49 -22.39 4.10
N ASP A 90 -8.31 -22.01 2.83
CA ASP A 90 -7.92 -22.84 1.69
C ASP A 90 -6.40 -22.79 1.43
N TYR A 91 -5.61 -22.37 2.42
CA TYR A 91 -4.15 -22.42 2.33
C TYR A 91 -3.70 -23.88 2.17
N SER A 92 -2.88 -24.12 1.15
CA SER A 92 -2.21 -25.39 0.91
C SER A 92 -0.78 -25.09 0.49
N PRO A 93 0.27 -25.59 1.15
CA PRO A 93 1.65 -25.19 0.90
C PRO A 93 2.08 -25.18 -0.56
N ASP A 94 1.62 -26.16 -1.34
CA ASP A 94 1.97 -26.35 -2.75
C ASP A 94 0.80 -26.00 -3.70
N GLY A 95 -0.26 -25.36 -3.19
CA GLY A 95 -1.43 -24.92 -3.96
C GLY A 95 -1.33 -23.48 -4.48
N GLU A 96 -2.38 -23.02 -5.16
CA GLU A 96 -2.49 -21.64 -5.69
C GLU A 96 -2.31 -20.58 -4.58
N HIS A 97 -2.89 -20.84 -3.41
CA HIS A 97 -2.74 -20.00 -2.23
C HIS A 97 -1.73 -20.59 -1.24
N GLY A 98 -0.64 -21.13 -1.76
CA GLY A 98 0.44 -21.74 -0.98
C GLY A 98 1.59 -20.81 -0.65
N ARG A 99 2.77 -21.40 -0.47
CA ARG A 99 3.99 -20.71 -0.02
C ARG A 99 4.41 -19.60 -0.98
N GLU A 100 4.31 -19.83 -2.28
CA GLU A 100 4.69 -18.83 -3.30
C GLU A 100 3.79 -17.58 -3.21
N TRP A 101 2.47 -17.78 -3.17
CA TRP A 101 1.51 -16.70 -2.99
C TRP A 101 1.76 -15.91 -1.69
N LEU A 102 1.99 -16.62 -0.58
CA LEU A 102 2.26 -16.00 0.71
C LEU A 102 3.59 -15.23 0.72
N ARG A 103 4.65 -15.81 0.14
CA ARG A 103 5.93 -15.11 -0.03
C ARG A 103 5.79 -13.84 -0.86
N GLY A 104 4.96 -13.85 -1.89
CA GLY A 104 4.64 -12.64 -2.65
C GLY A 104 3.99 -11.55 -1.78
N LEU A 105 3.07 -11.90 -0.87
CA LEU A 105 2.48 -10.92 0.06
C LEU A 105 3.50 -10.41 1.08
N LEU A 106 4.37 -11.29 1.56
CA LEU A 106 5.42 -10.95 2.53
C LEU A 106 6.52 -10.09 1.91
N SER A 107 6.87 -10.30 0.65
CA SER A 107 7.79 -9.45 -0.10
C SER A 107 7.27 -8.01 -0.14
N ASP A 108 6.02 -7.80 -0.58
CA ASP A 108 5.44 -6.45 -0.60
C ASP A 108 5.45 -5.80 0.79
N LEU A 109 5.16 -6.57 1.85
CA LEU A 109 5.18 -6.07 3.22
C LEU A 109 6.60 -5.75 3.72
N ALA A 110 7.59 -6.52 3.31
CA ALA A 110 8.99 -6.30 3.65
C ALA A 110 9.55 -5.06 2.92
N ASP A 111 9.17 -4.88 1.65
CA ASP A 111 9.50 -3.70 0.84
C ASP A 111 8.92 -2.41 1.47
N ASP A 112 7.72 -2.53 2.04
CA ASP A 112 7.09 -1.45 2.82
C ASP A 112 7.68 -1.29 4.24
N GLY A 113 8.65 -2.11 4.62
CA GLY A 113 9.32 -2.06 5.93
C GLY A 113 8.44 -2.49 7.10
N LEU A 114 7.39 -3.26 6.86
CA LEU A 114 6.42 -3.66 7.89
C LEU A 114 6.77 -5.00 8.56
N VAL A 115 7.41 -5.90 7.84
CA VAL A 115 7.78 -7.24 8.33
C VAL A 115 9.23 -7.55 8.03
N GLU A 116 9.79 -8.49 8.79
CA GLU A 116 11.07 -9.13 8.51
C GLU A 116 10.81 -10.62 8.25
N VAL A 117 11.44 -11.16 7.21
CA VAL A 117 11.37 -12.57 6.83
C VAL A 117 12.76 -13.16 6.99
N GLU A 118 12.86 -14.24 7.76
CA GLU A 118 14.12 -14.93 8.04
C GLU A 118 14.03 -16.38 7.54
N ASP A 119 14.95 -16.75 6.66
CA ASP A 119 15.13 -18.13 6.22
C ASP A 119 16.25 -18.80 7.02
N SER A 120 15.92 -19.87 7.75
CA SER A 120 16.86 -20.66 8.54
C SER A 120 16.80 -22.13 8.09
N GLY A 121 17.70 -22.50 7.18
CA GLY A 121 17.70 -23.83 6.58
C GLY A 121 16.45 -24.06 5.73
N ASP A 122 15.64 -25.05 6.11
CA ASP A 122 14.39 -25.39 5.42
C ASP A 122 13.16 -24.64 5.97
N GLU A 123 13.32 -23.83 7.02
CA GLU A 123 12.23 -23.09 7.66
C GLU A 123 12.29 -21.59 7.35
N THR A 124 11.18 -21.05 6.85
CA THR A 124 10.95 -19.61 6.73
C THR A 124 10.11 -19.14 7.92
N SER A 125 10.58 -18.09 8.61
CA SER A 125 9.87 -17.43 9.71
C SER A 125 9.64 -15.95 9.42
N VAL A 126 8.59 -15.38 10.02
CA VAL A 126 8.12 -14.02 9.78
C VAL A 126 7.83 -13.34 11.10
N ARG A 127 8.22 -12.06 11.21
CA ARG A 127 7.90 -11.19 12.35
C ARG A 127 7.57 -9.77 11.91
N LEU A 128 6.88 -9.01 12.76
CA LEU A 128 6.75 -7.56 12.54
C LEU A 128 8.11 -6.89 12.71
N ARG A 129 8.30 -5.83 11.92
CA ARG A 129 9.41 -4.92 12.11
C ARG A 129 9.03 -3.92 13.22
N GLY A 130 9.82 -3.90 14.29
CA GLY A 130 9.66 -3.02 15.45
C GLY A 130 10.71 -1.92 15.49
#